data_AF-A0AAE0E956-F1
#
_entry.id   AF-A0AAE0E956-F1
#
_cell.length_a   1.000
_cell.length_b   1.000
_cell.length_c   1.000
_cell.angle_alpha   90.00
_cell.angle_beta   90.00
_cell.angle_gamma   90.00
#
_symmetry.space_group_name_H-M   'P 1'
#
loop_
_entity.id
_entity.type
_entity.pdbx_description
1 polymer ?
#
loop_
_entity_poly.entity_id
_entity_poly.type
_entity_poly.pdbx_seq_one_letter_code
_entity_poly.pdbx_strand_id
1 'polypeptide(L)'
;MVKFLKGHLEKSGCAIGDNFFKAVHCDKKISGCYVRGGGIMVCSNHMNIQDEVSQVVIHELTHAYGDCRAANLNWANCAHHACSEIRAANSVVIATTNGNCCGVT
;
A
#
# COMPACT_ATOMS: atom_id res chain seq x y z
N MET A 1 -10.78 -3.64 10.35
CA MET A 1 -9.92 -2.47 10.02
C MET A 1 -9.98 -2.09 8.54
N VAL A 2 -9.78 -3.01 7.60
CA VAL A 2 -9.85 -2.74 6.13
C VAL A 2 -11.14 -2.03 5.68
N LYS A 3 -12.32 -2.50 6.11
CA LYS A 3 -13.62 -1.86 5.78
C LYS A 3 -13.72 -0.41 6.26
N PHE A 4 -13.09 -0.09 7.40
CA PHE A 4 -13.12 1.25 8.00
C PHE A 4 -12.21 2.22 7.23
N LEU A 5 -11.02 1.77 6.83
CA LEU A 5 -10.09 2.54 6.00
C LEU A 5 -10.65 2.80 4.61
N LYS A 6 -11.28 1.79 3.99
CA LYS A 6 -11.99 1.96 2.71
C LYS A 6 -13.06 3.05 2.79
N GLY A 7 -13.91 3.00 3.82
CA GLY A 7 -14.95 4.01 4.00
C GLY A 7 -14.40 5.43 4.26
N HIS A 8 -13.24 5.55 4.92
CA HIS A 8 -12.57 6.85 5.09
C HIS A 8 -11.96 7.39 3.81
N LEU A 9 -11.39 6.53 2.96
CA LEU A 9 -10.88 6.92 1.64
C LEU A 9 -12.01 7.46 0.75
N GLU A 10 -13.13 6.74 0.66
CA GLU A 10 -14.30 7.19 -0.10
C GLU A 10 -14.83 8.54 0.41
N LYS A 11 -14.95 8.70 1.73
CA LYS A 11 -15.36 9.98 2.35
C LYS A 11 -14.37 11.12 2.14
N SER A 12 -13.09 10.81 1.94
CA SER A 12 -12.04 11.81 1.73
C SER A 12 -11.94 12.29 0.28
N GLY A 13 -12.83 11.82 -0.60
CA GLY A 13 -12.81 12.13 -2.03
C GLY A 13 -11.80 11.30 -2.82
N CYS A 14 -11.23 10.26 -2.22
CA CYS A 14 -10.29 9.36 -2.87
C CYS A 14 -11.09 8.28 -3.60
N ALA A 15 -11.17 8.37 -4.92
CA ALA A 15 -11.91 7.39 -5.71
C ALA A 15 -11.25 6.01 -5.61
N ILE A 16 -11.96 5.05 -5.02
CA ILE A 16 -11.63 3.63 -5.06
C ILE A 16 -12.44 3.03 -6.20
N GLY A 17 -11.78 2.78 -7.34
CA GLY A 17 -12.43 2.17 -8.50
C GLY A 17 -12.70 0.67 -8.33
N ASP A 18 -13.44 0.11 -9.28
CA ASP A 18 -13.56 -1.34 -9.42
C ASP A 18 -12.18 -1.96 -9.68
N ASN A 19 -11.89 -3.10 -9.06
CA ASN A 19 -10.57 -3.74 -9.07
C ASN A 19 -9.43 -2.95 -8.41
N PHE A 20 -9.74 -2.08 -7.44
CA PHE A 20 -8.71 -1.40 -6.65
C PHE A 20 -7.84 -2.36 -5.83
N PHE A 21 -8.34 -3.54 -5.47
CA PHE A 21 -7.57 -4.60 -4.81
C PHE A 21 -7.37 -5.76 -5.79
N LYS A 22 -6.12 -6.16 -6.03
CA LYS A 22 -5.76 -7.25 -6.94
C LYS A 22 -4.87 -8.25 -6.24
N ALA A 23 -5.32 -9.50 -6.18
CA ALA A 23 -4.46 -10.62 -5.80
C ALA A 23 -3.71 -11.10 -7.06
N VAL A 24 -2.38 -11.18 -6.97
CA VAL A 24 -1.52 -11.63 -8.08
C VAL A 24 -0.50 -12.65 -7.61
N HIS A 25 0.09 -13.36 -8.58
CA HIS A 25 1.28 -14.15 -8.35
C HIS A 25 2.53 -13.29 -8.56
N CYS A 26 3.46 -13.31 -7.61
CA CYS A 26 4.69 -12.53 -7.66
C CYS A 26 5.92 -13.45 -7.67
N ASP A 27 6.87 -13.22 -8.57
CA ASP A 27 8.13 -13.98 -8.56
C ASP A 27 9.11 -13.48 -7.49
N LYS A 28 8.94 -12.23 -7.08
CA LYS A 28 9.76 -11.57 -6.04
C LYS A 28 9.10 -11.76 -4.67
N LYS A 29 9.94 -11.91 -3.64
CA LYS A 29 9.52 -11.95 -2.22
C LYS A 29 9.06 -10.56 -1.73
N ILE A 30 7.95 -10.08 -2.27
CA ILE A 30 7.23 -8.90 -1.83
C ILE A 30 5.83 -9.33 -1.39
N SER A 31 5.28 -8.64 -0.41
CA SER A 31 3.94 -8.96 0.10
C SER A 31 2.85 -8.20 -0.66
N GLY A 32 3.12 -6.97 -1.08
CA GLY A 32 2.18 -6.17 -1.86
C GLY A 32 2.82 -4.87 -2.33
N CYS A 33 2.03 -4.06 -3.04
CA CYS A 33 2.44 -2.74 -3.49
C CYS A 33 1.21 -1.88 -3.86
N TYR A 34 1.25 -0.60 -3.49
CA TYR A 34 0.35 0.43 -4.01
C TYR A 34 0.94 1.10 -5.25
N VAL A 35 0.16 1.12 -6.34
CA VAL A 35 0.48 1.84 -7.57
C VAL A 35 -0.49 3.00 -7.74
N ARG A 36 0.04 4.22 -7.94
CA ARG A 36 -0.78 5.41 -8.19
C ARG A 36 -1.68 5.19 -9.41
N GLY A 37 -3.00 5.36 -9.23
CA GLY A 37 -4.00 5.11 -10.28
C GLY A 37 -4.22 3.64 -10.64
N GLY A 38 -3.35 2.72 -10.21
CA GLY A 38 -3.46 1.27 -10.45
C GLY A 38 -4.09 0.46 -9.32
N GLY A 39 -4.08 1.01 -8.11
CA GLY A 39 -4.63 0.39 -6.90
C GLY A 39 -3.60 -0.41 -6.11
N ILE A 40 -4.09 -1.29 -5.25
CA ILE A 40 -3.32 -2.13 -4.34
C ILE A 40 -3.20 -3.54 -4.92
N MET A 41 -1.97 -4.00 -5.03
CA MET A 41 -1.60 -5.34 -5.44
C MET A 41 -1.14 -6.15 -4.22
N VAL A 42 -1.58 -7.39 -4.13
CA VAL A 42 -1.29 -8.32 -3.04
C VAL A 42 -0.73 -9.60 -3.65
N CYS A 43 0.48 -9.99 -3.25
CA CYS A 43 1.14 -11.20 -3.73
C CYS A 43 0.63 -12.43 -2.97
N SER A 44 -0.42 -13.07 -3.49
CA SER A 44 -1.13 -14.15 -2.78
C SER A 44 -0.30 -15.41 -2.59
N ASN A 45 0.72 -15.62 -3.41
CA ASN A 45 1.61 -16.79 -3.37
C ASN A 45 2.65 -16.76 -2.23
N HIS A 46 2.72 -15.66 -1.47
CA HIS A 46 3.62 -15.52 -0.33
C HIS A 46 2.89 -15.37 1.01
N MET A 47 1.57 -15.52 1.02
CA MET A 47 0.75 -15.36 2.22
C MET A 47 0.07 -16.67 2.58
N ASN A 48 0.16 -17.03 3.85
CA ASN A 48 -0.38 -18.30 4.34
C ASN A 48 -1.58 -18.10 5.27
N ILE A 49 -1.70 -16.92 5.89
CA ILE A 49 -2.77 -16.61 6.84
C ILE A 49 -3.50 -15.31 6.48
N GLN A 50 -4.80 -15.24 6.80
CA GLN A 50 -5.66 -14.09 6.47
C GLN A 50 -5.20 -12.79 7.15
N ASP A 51 -4.54 -12.90 8.30
CA ASP A 51 -4.02 -11.74 9.02
C ASP A 51 -2.89 -11.06 8.24
N GLU A 52 -1.99 -11.81 7.59
CA GLU A 52 -0.94 -11.26 6.74
C GLU A 52 -1.54 -10.44 5.59
N VAL A 53 -2.56 -10.99 4.91
CA VAL A 53 -3.28 -10.28 3.83
C VAL A 53 -3.89 -8.98 4.35
N SER A 54 -4.54 -9.04 5.51
CA SER A 54 -5.18 -7.87 6.12
C SER A 54 -4.17 -6.78 6.46
N GLN A 55 -3.03 -7.16 7.02
CA GLN A 55 -1.93 -6.24 7.35
C GLN A 55 -1.37 -5.58 6.08
N VAL A 56 -1.05 -6.35 5.03
CA VAL A 56 -0.56 -5.79 3.76
C VAL A 56 -1.56 -4.80 3.18
N VAL A 57 -2.83 -5.18 3.12
CA VAL A 57 -3.87 -4.30 2.59
C VAL A 57 -3.96 -2.99 3.38
N ILE A 58 -3.80 -3.02 4.71
CA ILE A 58 -3.82 -1.81 5.55
C ILE A 58 -2.59 -0.94 5.33
N HIS A 59 -1.41 -1.55 5.19
CA HIS A 59 -0.17 -0.86 4.85
C HIS A 59 -0.34 -0.11 3.52
N GLU A 60 -0.75 -0.81 2.46
CA GLU A 60 -0.90 -0.20 1.12
C GLU A 60 -2.05 0.81 1.05
N LEU A 61 -3.11 0.63 1.85
CA LEU A 61 -4.19 1.63 1.98
C LEU A 61 -3.69 2.92 2.62
N THR A 62 -2.69 2.85 3.51
CA THR A 62 -2.09 4.02 4.13
C THR A 62 -1.30 4.82 3.11
N HIS A 63 -0.61 4.15 2.19
CA HIS A 63 0.02 4.77 1.02
C HIS A 63 -1.00 5.43 0.11
N ALA A 64 -2.08 4.73 -0.25
CA ALA A 64 -3.17 5.28 -1.06
C ALA A 64 -3.82 6.51 -0.42
N TYR A 65 -4.08 6.47 0.89
CA TYR A 65 -4.63 7.59 1.64
C TYR A 65 -3.64 8.77 1.70
N GLY A 66 -2.36 8.47 1.92
CA GLY A 66 -1.28 9.44 1.85
C GLY A 66 -1.23 10.13 0.49
N ASP A 67 -1.26 9.37 -0.60
CA ASP A 67 -1.22 9.90 -1.96
C ASP A 67 -2.40 10.81 -2.28
N CYS A 68 -3.60 10.41 -1.85
CA CYS A 68 -4.80 11.17 -2.07
C CYS A 68 -4.84 12.50 -1.29
N ARG A 69 -4.32 12.51 -0.05
CA ARG A 69 -4.40 13.67 0.83
C ARG A 69 -3.18 14.58 0.77
N ALA A 70 -2.02 14.05 0.42
CA ALA A 70 -0.78 14.81 0.41
C ALA A 70 -0.63 15.58 -0.90
N ALA A 71 -0.61 16.91 -0.81
CA ALA A 71 -0.35 17.77 -1.97
C ALA A 71 1.11 17.69 -2.47
N ASN A 72 2.05 17.20 -1.66
CA ASN A 72 3.51 17.28 -1.89
C ASN A 72 4.23 15.93 -1.85
N LEU A 73 3.54 14.81 -2.03
CA LEU A 73 4.20 13.50 -2.04
C LEU A 73 4.85 13.25 -3.42
N ASN A 74 6.17 13.08 -3.42
CA ASN A 74 6.94 12.77 -4.63
C ASN A 74 7.54 11.38 -4.46
N TRP A 75 6.97 10.39 -5.13
CA TRP A 75 7.42 9.00 -5.08
C TRP A 75 8.81 8.77 -5.68
N ALA A 76 9.29 9.70 -6.52
CA ALA A 76 10.66 9.70 -7.01
C ALA A 76 11.67 10.27 -6.00
N ASN A 77 11.19 10.92 -4.92
CA ASN A 77 12.03 11.40 -3.84
C ASN A 77 12.12 10.34 -2.73
N CYS A 78 13.31 9.78 -2.56
CA CYS A 78 13.54 8.70 -1.59
C CYS A 78 13.21 9.11 -0.14
N ALA A 79 13.33 10.40 0.22
CA ALA A 79 12.96 10.87 1.55
C ALA A 79 11.45 10.89 1.75
N HIS A 80 10.68 11.28 0.73
CA HIS A 80 9.22 11.26 0.80
C HIS A 80 8.71 9.81 0.86
N HIS A 81 9.34 8.92 0.10
CA HIS A 81 9.06 7.49 0.13
C HIS A 81 9.37 6.87 1.50
N ALA A 82 10.56 7.13 2.07
CA ALA A 82 10.90 6.63 3.41
C ALA A 82 9.91 7.16 4.48
N CYS A 83 9.51 8.43 4.39
CA CYS A 83 8.51 9.00 5.29
C CYS A 83 7.12 8.35 5.13
N SER A 84 6.70 7.97 3.91
CA SER A 84 5.45 7.22 3.74
C SER A 84 5.55 5.82 4.33
N GLU A 85 6.68 5.14 4.19
CA GLU A 85 6.93 3.83 4.82
C GLU A 85 6.88 3.91 6.35
N ILE A 86 7.50 4.92 6.98
CA ILE A 86 7.44 5.12 8.43
C ILE A 86 5.98 5.29 8.91
N ARG A 87 5.17 6.04 8.16
CA ARG A 87 3.75 6.25 8.47
C ARG A 87 2.94 4.95 8.34
N ALA A 88 3.22 4.15 7.31
CA ALA A 88 2.57 2.87 7.07
C ALA A 88 2.97 1.82 8.12
N ALA A 89 4.26 1.76 8.48
CA ALA A 89 4.81 0.86 9.51
C ALA A 89 4.23 1.15 10.91
N ASN A 90 3.90 2.40 11.22
CA ASN A 90 3.21 2.74 12.47
C ASN A 90 1.79 2.15 12.55
N SER A 91 1.20 1.74 11.42
CA SER A 91 -0.14 1.16 11.36
C SER A 91 -0.12 -0.38 11.27
N VAL A 92 1.00 -0.99 10.86
CA VAL A 92 1.13 -2.42 10.53
C VAL A 92 2.58 -2.91 10.66
N VAL A 93 2.79 -4.11 11.24
CA VAL A 93 4.11 -4.78 11.31
C VAL A 93 4.38 -5.55 10.00
N ILE A 94 4.55 -4.85 8.89
CA ILE A 94 5.10 -5.45 7.66
C ILE A 94 6.07 -4.44 7.06
N ALA A 95 7.36 -4.77 7.16
CA ALA A 95 8.42 -4.14 6.40
C ALA A 95 9.32 -5.26 5.88
N THR A 96 9.01 -5.76 4.68
CA THR A 96 10.02 -6.47 3.88
C THR A 96 10.00 -5.92 2.45
N THR A 97 10.51 -4.70 2.29
CA THR A 97 11.08 -4.27 1.01
C THR A 97 12.59 -4.45 1.11
N ASN A 98 13.06 -5.67 0.84
CA ASN A 98 14.48 -5.89 0.55
C ASN A 98 14.76 -5.33 -0.86
N GLY A 99 15.11 -4.06 -0.94
CA GLY A 99 15.57 -3.42 -2.19
C GLY A 99 15.35 -1.91 -2.18
N ASN A 100 16.33 -1.15 -2.66
CA ASN A 100 16.30 0.32 -2.80
C ASN A 100 14.94 0.83 -3.29
N CYS A 101 14.11 1.35 -2.39
CA CYS A 101 12.74 1.77 -2.68
C CYS A 101 12.63 3.10 -3.44
N CYS A 102 13.75 3.70 -3.86
CA CYS A 102 13.70 4.90 -4.67
C CYS A 102 13.48 4.51 -6.14
N GLY A 103 12.22 4.41 -6.54
CA GLY A 103 11.83 4.21 -7.95
C GLY A 103 11.16 2.87 -8.31
N VAL A 104 10.59 2.14 -7.35
CA VAL A 104 9.78 0.93 -7.61
C VAL A 104 8.33 1.16 -7.21
N THR A 105 7.65 2.04 -7.94
CA THR A 105 6.18 2.11 -8.05
C THR A 105 5.83 2.29 -9.51
#